data_AF-A0A0M3D6J4-F1
#
_entry.id   AF-A0A0M3D6J4-F1
#
_cell.length_a   1.000
_cell.length_b   1.000
_cell.length_c   1.000
_cell.angle_alpha   90.00
_cell.angle_beta   90.00
_cell.angle_gamma   90.00
#
_symmetry.space_group_name_H-M   'P 1'
#
loop_
_entity.id
_entity.type
_entity.pdbx_description
1 polymer ?
#
loop_
_entity_poly.entity_id
_entity_poly.type
_entity_poly.pdbx_seq_one_letter_code
_entity_poly.pdbx_strand_id
1 'polypeptide(L)'
;MNNAARITPIDQAAPKSLEIKERLIARRATLKADLEYMQGEVEQIDSQLLELLGGEVGTHDVAGTKVQIREYSRLDTKWIESEYPAAQYPQLYKTTTAVDAAAVKKQFAPGVLAEHQVRGAKSVVVK
;
A
#
# COMPACT_ATOMS: atom_id res chain seq x y z
N MET A 1 -43.75 -40.99 46.65
CA MET A 1 -43.50 -41.58 45.31
C MET A 1 -43.84 -40.54 44.24
N ASN A 2 -43.11 -40.58 43.13
CA ASN A 2 -43.19 -39.75 41.92
C ASN A 2 -42.38 -38.44 41.90
N ASN A 3 -41.07 -38.63 41.79
CA ASN A 3 -40.13 -37.68 41.21
C ASN A 3 -40.32 -37.71 39.68
N ALA A 4 -41.17 -36.83 39.14
CA ALA A 4 -41.27 -36.63 37.69
C ALA A 4 -40.19 -35.62 37.28
N ALA A 5 -39.09 -36.11 36.70
CA ALA A 5 -38.10 -35.26 36.05
C ALA A 5 -38.79 -34.48 34.93
N ARG A 6 -38.77 -33.14 35.02
CA ARG A 6 -39.15 -32.27 33.91
C ARG A 6 -38.10 -32.43 32.81
N ILE A 7 -38.46 -33.13 31.74
CA ILE A 7 -37.67 -33.13 30.51
C ILE A 7 -37.88 -31.75 29.89
N THR A 8 -36.94 -30.84 30.11
CA THR A 8 -36.90 -29.58 29.36
C THR A 8 -36.73 -29.94 27.89
N PRO A 9 -37.58 -29.48 26.96
CA PRO A 9 -37.35 -29.68 25.54
C PRO A 9 -36.00 -29.06 25.20
N ILE A 10 -35.11 -29.83 24.60
CA ILE A 10 -33.95 -29.27 23.92
C ILE A 10 -34.52 -28.33 22.87
N ASP A 11 -34.29 -27.04 23.04
CA ASP A 11 -34.66 -26.02 22.09
C ASP A 11 -33.86 -26.28 20.80
N GLN A 12 -34.43 -27.09 19.90
CA GLN A 12 -33.85 -27.48 18.61
C GLN A 12 -33.87 -26.33 17.59
N ALA A 13 -34.14 -25.10 18.02
CA ALA A 13 -34.34 -23.94 17.16
C ALA A 13 -33.22 -22.89 17.29
N ALA A 14 -31.96 -23.28 17.51
CA ALA A 14 -30.88 -22.45 16.99
C ALA A 14 -31.05 -22.42 15.46
N PRO A 15 -31.48 -21.29 14.84
CA PRO A 15 -31.85 -21.32 13.44
C PRO A 15 -30.58 -21.55 12.63
N LYS A 16 -30.59 -22.51 11.68
CA LYS A 16 -29.51 -22.79 10.70
C LYS A 16 -28.80 -21.54 10.17
N SER A 17 -29.49 -20.40 10.14
CA SER A 17 -28.92 -19.08 9.80
C SER A 17 -27.81 -18.57 10.73
N LEU A 18 -27.82 -18.86 12.04
CA LEU A 18 -26.75 -18.52 12.98
C LEU A 18 -25.52 -19.38 12.71
N GLU A 19 -25.69 -20.70 12.55
CA GLU A 19 -24.60 -21.61 12.15
C GLU A 19 -23.98 -21.23 10.79
N ILE A 20 -24.81 -20.80 9.83
CA ILE A 20 -24.33 -20.28 8.54
C ILE A 20 -23.51 -19.00 8.74
N LYS A 21 -23.98 -18.04 9.55
CA LYS A 21 -23.25 -16.79 9.84
C LYS A 21 -21.92 -17.07 10.53
N GLU A 22 -21.91 -17.92 11.55
CA GLU A 22 -20.71 -18.31 12.29
C GLU A 22 -19.69 -18.98 11.36
N ARG A 23 -20.14 -19.91 10.52
CA ARG A 23 -19.27 -20.56 9.51
C ARG A 23 -18.70 -19.57 8.50
N LEU A 24 -19.49 -18.60 8.05
CA LEU A 24 -19.01 -17.55 7.12
C LEU A 24 -17.98 -16.64 7.79
N ILE A 25 -18.20 -16.26 9.04
CA ILE A 25 -17.24 -15.45 9.81
C ILE A 25 -15.94 -16.22 10.02
N ALA A 26 -16.01 -17.49 10.42
CA ALA A 26 -14.85 -18.35 10.56
C ALA A 26 -14.08 -18.48 9.24
N ARG A 27 -14.78 -18.75 8.12
CA ARG A 27 -14.16 -18.82 6.80
C ARG A 27 -13.50 -17.51 6.39
N ARG A 28 -14.13 -16.36 6.68
CA ARG A 28 -13.55 -15.04 6.39
C ARG A 28 -12.29 -14.79 7.21
N ALA A 29 -12.26 -15.20 8.48
CA ALA A 29 -11.08 -15.06 9.33
C ALA A 29 -9.90 -15.90 8.80
N THR A 30 -10.16 -17.15 8.40
CA THR A 30 -9.16 -17.99 7.74
C THR A 30 -8.63 -17.35 6.46
N LEU A 31 -9.53 -16.90 5.56
CA LEU A 31 -9.10 -16.24 4.32
C LEU A 31 -8.28 -14.97 4.58
N LYS A 32 -8.56 -14.22 5.66
CA LYS A 32 -7.77 -13.05 6.03
C LYS A 32 -6.36 -13.45 6.50
N ALA A 33 -6.25 -14.50 7.30
CA ALA A 33 -4.96 -15.02 7.74
C ALA A 33 -4.14 -15.55 6.56
N ASP A 34 -4.78 -16.26 5.63
CA ASP A 34 -4.14 -16.75 4.40
C ASP A 34 -3.65 -15.58 3.54
N LEU A 35 -4.45 -14.52 3.38
CA LEU A 35 -4.04 -13.31 2.67
C LEU A 35 -2.85 -12.62 3.33
N GLU A 36 -2.82 -12.51 4.66
CA GLU A 36 -1.70 -11.93 5.40
C GLU A 36 -0.42 -12.77 5.20
N TYR A 37 -0.53 -14.09 5.25
CA TYR A 37 0.58 -15.00 4.98
C TYR A 37 1.11 -14.85 3.55
N MET A 38 0.24 -14.91 2.54
CA MET A 38 0.61 -14.75 1.13
C MET A 38 1.21 -13.37 0.85
N GLN A 39 0.68 -12.32 1.48
CA GLN A 39 1.24 -10.98 1.38
C GLN A 39 2.68 -10.93 1.93
N GLY A 40 2.94 -11.59 3.05
CA GLY A 40 4.29 -11.73 3.60
C GLY A 40 5.24 -12.48 2.67
N GLU A 41 4.78 -13.55 2.02
CA GLU A 41 5.59 -14.28 1.02
C GLU A 41 5.92 -13.40 -0.18
N VAL A 42 4.95 -12.62 -0.68
CA VAL A 42 5.19 -11.66 -1.77
C VAL A 42 6.26 -10.63 -1.38
N GLU A 43 6.18 -10.07 -0.17
CA GLU A 43 7.16 -9.08 0.32
C GLU A 43 8.58 -9.67 0.46
N GLN A 44 8.69 -10.94 0.86
CA GLN A 44 9.97 -11.65 0.90
C GLN A 44 10.54 -11.85 -0.51
N ILE A 45 9.69 -12.27 -1.47
CA ILE A 45 10.09 -12.44 -2.87
C ILE A 45 10.52 -11.09 -3.47
N ASP A 46 9.75 -10.03 -3.25
CA ASP A 46 10.09 -8.69 -3.73
C ASP A 46 11.43 -8.21 -3.18
N SER A 47 11.71 -8.49 -1.90
CA SER A 47 13.01 -8.17 -1.28
C SER A 47 14.16 -8.92 -1.95
N GLN A 48 13.97 -10.21 -2.24
CA GLN A 48 14.96 -11.02 -2.97
C GLN A 48 15.15 -10.54 -4.42
N LEU A 49 14.07 -10.18 -5.11
CA LEU A 49 14.14 -9.63 -6.46
C LEU A 49 14.87 -8.29 -6.50
N LEU A 50 14.66 -7.42 -5.50
CA LEU A 50 15.42 -6.17 -5.38
C LEU A 50 16.91 -6.44 -5.19
N GLU A 51 17.30 -7.42 -4.38
CA GLU A 51 18.70 -7.80 -4.18
C GLU A 51 19.32 -8.40 -5.46
N LEU A 52 18.64 -9.36 -6.09
CA LEU A 52 19.13 -10.06 -7.29
C LEU A 52 19.25 -9.15 -8.51
N LEU A 53 18.38 -8.16 -8.65
CA LEU A 53 18.40 -7.18 -9.74
C LEU A 53 19.27 -5.95 -9.40
N GLY A 54 20.10 -6.03 -8.36
CA GLY A 54 21.04 -4.98 -7.96
C GLY A 54 20.38 -3.69 -7.45
N GLY A 55 19.08 -3.72 -7.19
CA GLY A 55 18.28 -2.56 -6.83
C GLY A 55 18.23 -1.48 -7.93
N GLU A 56 18.58 -1.80 -9.18
CA GLU A 56 18.57 -0.82 -10.26
C GLU A 56 17.14 -0.45 -10.64
N VAL A 57 16.83 0.85 -10.58
CA VAL A 57 15.51 1.37 -10.97
C VAL A 57 15.37 1.26 -12.48
N GLY A 58 14.34 0.56 -12.94
CA GLY A 58 14.22 0.24 -14.35
C GLY A 58 13.27 -0.92 -14.62
N THR A 59 13.19 -1.31 -15.89
CA THR A 59 12.49 -2.53 -16.30
C THR A 59 13.52 -3.59 -16.64
N HIS A 60 13.39 -4.74 -15.99
CA HIS A 60 14.22 -5.92 -16.13
C HIS A 60 13.41 -7.02 -16.80
N ASP A 61 13.99 -7.69 -17.79
CA ASP A 61 13.38 -8.87 -18.41
C ASP A 61 13.95 -10.11 -17.73
N VAL A 62 13.09 -10.88 -17.07
CA VAL A 62 13.46 -12.12 -16.38
C VAL A 62 12.62 -13.24 -16.98
N ALA A 63 13.27 -14.08 -17.79
CA ALA A 63 12.65 -15.23 -18.46
C ALA A 63 11.36 -14.87 -19.24
N GLY A 64 11.33 -13.71 -19.91
CA GLY A 64 10.17 -13.26 -20.66
C GLY A 64 9.07 -12.58 -19.83
N THR A 65 9.29 -12.44 -18.52
CA THR A 65 8.43 -11.67 -17.61
C THR A 65 9.05 -10.30 -17.33
N LYS A 66 8.26 -9.23 -17.41
CA LYS A 66 8.75 -7.88 -17.18
C LYS A 66 8.65 -7.52 -15.71
N VAL A 67 9.80 -7.39 -15.06
CA VAL A 67 9.91 -6.97 -13.66
C VAL A 67 10.35 -5.51 -13.62
N GLN A 68 9.52 -4.63 -13.07
CA GLN A 68 9.81 -3.21 -12.96
C GLN A 68 10.17 -2.86 -11.51
N ILE A 69 11.41 -2.41 -11.30
CA ILE A 69 11.83 -1.80 -10.04
C ILE A 69 11.53 -0.31 -10.12
N ARG A 70 10.71 0.17 -9.19
CA ARG A 70 10.36 1.58 -9.05
C ARG A 70 10.98 2.14 -7.79
N GLU A 71 11.33 3.40 -7.83
CA GLU A 71 11.67 4.19 -6.66
C GLU A 71 10.64 5.32 -6.55
N TYR A 72 9.97 5.42 -5.41
CA TYR A 72 9.09 6.56 -5.18
C TYR A 72 9.95 7.81 -5.03
N SER A 73 9.73 8.82 -5.87
CA SER A 73 10.35 10.13 -5.67
C SER A 73 9.28 11.21 -5.55
N ARG A 74 9.43 12.08 -4.55
CA ARG A 74 8.61 13.28 -4.38
C ARG A 74 9.51 14.51 -4.29
N LEU A 75 8.99 15.64 -4.73
CA LEU A 75 9.69 16.91 -4.60
C LEU A 75 9.79 17.32 -3.13
N ASP A 76 10.94 17.80 -2.69
CA ASP A 76 11.09 18.37 -1.36
C ASP A 76 10.39 19.74 -1.29
N THR A 77 9.16 19.74 -0.79
CA THR A 77 8.36 20.96 -0.67
C THR A 77 8.93 21.94 0.36
N LYS A 78 9.70 21.46 1.36
CA LYS A 78 10.33 22.34 2.36
C LYS A 78 11.45 23.18 1.76
N TRP A 79 12.23 22.57 0.86
CA TRP A 79 13.26 23.29 0.11
C TRP A 79 12.64 24.43 -0.71
N ILE A 80 11.51 24.17 -1.38
CA ILE A 80 10.80 25.19 -2.16
C ILE A 80 10.23 26.29 -1.27
N GLU A 81 9.66 25.93 -0.13
CA GLU A 81 9.14 26.90 0.85
C GLU A 81 10.24 27.81 1.42
N SER A 82 11.45 27.30 1.57
CA SER A 82 12.61 28.05 2.06
C SER A 82 13.24 28.95 1.00
N GLU A 83 13.57 28.39 -0.16
CA GLU A 83 14.32 29.10 -1.21
C GLU A 83 13.42 29.95 -2.12
N TYR A 84 12.15 29.57 -2.27
CA TYR A 84 11.19 30.25 -3.14
C TYR A 84 9.91 30.61 -2.38
N PRO A 85 9.93 31.64 -1.53
CA PRO A 85 8.76 32.02 -0.74
C PRO A 85 7.56 32.42 -1.62
N ALA A 86 6.35 32.06 -1.19
CA ALA A 86 5.12 32.32 -1.93
C ALA A 86 4.86 33.81 -2.23
N ALA A 87 5.36 34.72 -1.38
CA ALA A 87 5.26 36.16 -1.60
C ALA A 87 6.04 36.65 -2.83
N GLN A 88 7.14 35.97 -3.19
CA GLN A 88 8.01 36.32 -4.31
C GLN A 88 7.73 35.45 -5.55
N TYR A 89 7.27 34.21 -5.34
CA TYR A 89 7.04 33.23 -6.41
C TYR A 89 5.63 32.61 -6.33
N PRO A 90 4.55 33.42 -6.39
CA PRO A 90 3.18 32.92 -6.22
C PRO A 90 2.79 31.86 -7.27
N GLN A 91 3.38 31.90 -8.46
CA GLN A 91 3.17 30.92 -9.54
C GLN A 91 3.62 29.49 -9.21
N LEU A 92 4.44 29.31 -8.18
CA LEU A 92 4.92 27.99 -7.72
C LEU A 92 3.99 27.36 -6.66
N TYR A 93 2.99 28.11 -6.22
CA TYR A 93 2.06 27.71 -5.17
C TYR A 93 0.65 27.62 -5.73
N LYS A 94 -0.20 26.83 -5.07
CA LYS A 94 -1.62 26.83 -5.35
C LYS A 94 -2.25 28.11 -4.78
N THR A 95 -3.52 28.33 -5.08
CA THR A 95 -4.33 29.33 -4.39
C THR A 95 -4.47 29.03 -2.89
N THR A 96 -4.29 27.76 -2.51
CA THR A 96 -3.98 27.36 -1.13
C THR A 96 -2.47 27.51 -0.90
N THR A 97 -2.01 27.93 0.28
CA THR A 97 -0.60 28.22 0.63
C THR A 97 0.38 27.02 0.53
N ALA A 98 0.00 25.96 -0.17
CA ALA A 98 0.81 24.78 -0.45
C ALA A 98 1.51 24.88 -1.82
N VAL A 99 2.69 24.28 -1.91
CA VAL A 99 3.48 24.18 -3.14
C VAL A 99 2.71 23.42 -4.24
N ASP A 100 2.71 23.96 -5.46
CA ASP A 100 2.24 23.28 -6.66
C ASP A 100 3.40 22.56 -7.36
N ALA A 101 3.57 21.28 -7.03
CA ALA A 101 4.62 20.44 -7.62
C ALA A 101 4.53 20.35 -9.16
N ALA A 102 3.36 20.52 -9.77
CA ALA A 102 3.23 20.50 -11.23
C ALA A 102 3.71 21.80 -11.86
N ALA A 103 3.40 22.95 -11.23
CA ALA A 103 3.92 24.24 -11.67
C ALA A 103 5.44 24.30 -11.51
N VAL A 104 5.97 23.82 -10.39
CA VAL A 104 7.43 23.75 -10.15
C VAL A 104 8.13 22.88 -11.20
N LYS A 105 7.59 21.70 -11.53
CA LYS A 105 8.15 20.83 -12.57
C LYS A 105 8.22 21.46 -13.96
N LYS A 106 7.36 22.44 -14.26
CA LYS A 106 7.35 23.16 -15.55
C LYS A 106 8.35 24.30 -15.60
N GLN A 107 8.69 24.88 -14.46
CA GLN A 107 9.54 26.08 -14.36
C GLN A 107 11.02 25.75 -14.13
N PHE A 108 11.30 24.57 -13.58
CA PHE A 108 12.66 24.15 -13.24
C PHE A 108 13.18 23.12 -14.24
N ALA A 109 14.48 23.19 -14.53
CA ALA A 109 15.16 22.19 -15.35
C ALA A 109 15.15 20.83 -14.62
N PRO A 110 14.99 19.69 -15.34
CA PRO A 110 14.93 18.36 -14.73
C PRO A 110 16.12 18.00 -13.84
N GLY A 111 17.32 18.50 -14.14
CA GLY A 111 18.53 18.26 -13.34
C GLY A 111 18.44 18.82 -11.92
N VAL A 112 18.02 20.09 -11.79
CA VAL A 112 17.86 20.76 -10.48
C VAL A 112 16.78 20.07 -9.63
N LEU A 113 15.70 19.62 -10.28
CA LEU A 113 14.64 18.89 -9.59
C LEU A 113 15.06 17.50 -9.12
N ALA A 114 16.03 16.87 -9.78
CA ALA A 114 16.52 15.54 -9.39
C ALA A 114 17.37 15.59 -8.11
N GLU A 115 18.03 16.71 -7.85
CA GLU A 115 18.84 16.94 -6.65
C GLU A 115 17.98 17.19 -5.40
N HIS A 116 16.81 17.81 -5.59
CA HIS A 116 15.87 18.14 -4.50
C HIS A 116 14.67 17.19 -4.43
N GLN A 117 14.82 15.97 -4.92
CA GLN A 117 13.83 14.90 -4.76
C GLN A 117 14.12 14.07 -3.51
N VAL A 118 13.11 13.95 -2.66
CA VAL A 118 13.08 12.94 -1.60
C VAL A 118 12.80 11.59 -2.24
N ARG A 119 13.77 10.69 -2.14
CA ARG A 119 13.67 9.31 -2.61
C ARG A 119 13.16 8.41 -1.49
N GLY A 120 12.13 7.63 -1.79
CA GLY A 120 11.52 6.63 -0.91
C GLY A 120 12.06 5.23 -1.17
N ALA A 121 11.46 4.24 -0.50
CA ALA A 121 11.82 2.84 -0.68
C ALA A 121 11.59 2.38 -2.14
N LYS A 122 12.43 1.44 -2.59
CA LYS A 122 12.25 0.76 -3.88
C LYS A 122 11.17 -0.30 -3.75
N SER A 123 10.39 -0.49 -4.82
CA SER A 123 9.29 -1.45 -4.89
C SER A 123 9.34 -2.24 -6.19
N VAL A 124 8.94 -3.50 -6.15
CA VAL A 124 8.87 -4.37 -7.33
C VAL A 124 7.45 -4.38 -7.89
N VAL A 125 7.35 -4.38 -9.22
CA VAL A 125 6.08 -4.56 -9.94
C VAL A 125 6.31 -5.54 -11.07
N VAL A 126 5.68 -6.71 -10.99
CA VAL A 126 5.70 -7.72 -12.06
C VAL A 126 4.54 -7.46 -13.02
N LYS A 127 4.81 -7.46 -14.34
CA LYS A 127 3.84 -7.20 -15.42
C LYS A 127 3.71 -8.38 -16.37
#